data_AF-A0A3T0T606-F1
#
_entry.id   AF-A0A3T0T606-F1
#
_cell.length_a   1.000
_cell.length_b   1.000
_cell.length_c   1.000
_cell.angle_alpha   90.00
_cell.angle_beta   90.00
_cell.angle_gamma   90.00
#
_symmetry.space_group_name_H-M   'P 1'
#
loop_
_entity.id
_entity.type
_entity.pdbx_description
1 polymer ?
#
loop_
_entity_poly.entity_id
_entity_poly.type
_entity_poly.pdbx_seq_one_letter_code
_entity_poly.pdbx_strand_id
1 'polypeptide(L)'
;MADSGVSQTEIAGQLRASQPQVSRWAAKGRRILGLVAEGRMLGRSPYHVAERYSRGEISREQVVEALTTWQYVTAETRTGGLHEDLLNVVAGSFDEVQAASLDDLIDEDVYAAALDALRAQTAALRQTDGE
;
A
#
# COMPACT_ATOMS: atom_id res chain seq x y z
N MET A 1 -28.45 -20.05 7.54
CA MET A 1 -27.00 -19.78 7.42
C MET A 1 -26.69 -19.74 5.92
N ALA A 2 -26.57 -18.55 5.35
CA ALA A 2 -26.26 -18.38 3.93
C ALA A 2 -24.88 -17.71 3.83
N ASP A 3 -23.95 -18.46 3.24
CA ASP A 3 -22.59 -18.06 2.89
C ASP A 3 -22.67 -17.06 1.73
N SER A 4 -22.53 -15.77 2.02
CA SER A 4 -22.44 -14.73 1.00
C SER A 4 -20.97 -14.50 0.63
N GLY A 5 -20.33 -15.56 0.15
CA GLY A 5 -19.04 -15.49 -0.53
C GLY A 5 -19.25 -14.82 -1.88
N VAL A 6 -18.90 -13.54 -1.98
CA VAL A 6 -18.83 -12.84 -3.27
C VAL A 6 -17.98 -13.69 -4.23
N SER A 7 -18.60 -14.15 -5.31
CA SER A 7 -17.97 -15.05 -6.27
C SER A 7 -16.76 -14.38 -6.90
N GLN A 8 -15.65 -15.12 -7.03
CA GLN A 8 -14.40 -14.67 -7.63
C GLN A 8 -14.61 -14.09 -9.05
N THR A 9 -15.65 -14.56 -9.75
CA THR A 9 -16.05 -14.10 -11.08
C THR A 9 -16.72 -12.72 -11.06
N GLU A 10 -17.37 -12.36 -9.95
CA GLU A 10 -18.06 -11.07 -9.76
C GLU A 10 -17.05 -9.95 -9.49
N ILE A 11 -15.99 -10.25 -8.73
CA ILE A 11 -14.86 -9.33 -8.47
C ILE A 11 -14.08 -9.04 -9.77
N ALA A 12 -13.93 -10.03 -10.65
CA ALA A 12 -13.23 -9.87 -11.92
C ALA A 12 -13.99 -8.96 -12.92
N GLY A 13 -15.32 -8.98 -12.90
CA GLY A 13 -16.16 -8.16 -13.77
C GLY A 13 -16.13 -6.66 -13.46
N GLN A 14 -15.94 -6.28 -12.18
CA GLN A 14 -15.93 -4.89 -11.75
C GLN A 14 -14.56 -4.19 -11.92
N LEU A 15 -13.48 -4.93 -12.13
CA LEU A 15 -12.10 -4.39 -12.02
C LEU A 15 -11.37 -4.17 -13.35
N ARG A 16 -12.01 -4.42 -14.51
CA ARG A 16 -11.37 -4.48 -15.85
C ARG A 16 -10.01 -5.20 -15.82
N ALA A 17 -9.87 -6.21 -14.97
CA ALA A 17 -8.64 -6.97 -14.81
C ALA A 17 -8.85 -8.36 -15.39
N SER A 18 -7.89 -8.83 -16.17
CA SER A 18 -7.93 -10.21 -16.65
C SER A 18 -7.89 -11.18 -15.45
N GLN A 19 -8.60 -12.31 -15.55
CA GLN A 19 -8.63 -13.34 -14.49
C GLN A 19 -7.21 -13.78 -14.01
N PRO A 20 -6.17 -13.83 -14.86
CA PRO A 20 -4.78 -14.05 -14.43
C PRO A 20 -4.22 -12.92 -13.55
N GLN A 21 -4.57 -11.65 -13.80
CA GLN A 21 -4.18 -10.53 -12.94
C GLN A 21 -4.81 -10.63 -11.56
N VAL A 22 -6.11 -10.93 -11.50
CA VAL A 22 -6.84 -11.15 -10.23
C VAL A 22 -6.20 -12.29 -9.42
N SER A 23 -5.86 -13.39 -10.08
CA SER A 23 -5.20 -14.54 -9.43
C SER A 23 -3.81 -14.19 -8.88
N ARG A 24 -3.02 -13.39 -9.63
CA ARG A 24 -1.71 -12.89 -9.18
C ARG A 24 -1.84 -11.95 -7.98
N TRP A 25 -2.81 -11.04 -8.00
CA TRP A 25 -3.06 -10.15 -6.86
C TRP A 25 -3.51 -10.91 -5.62
N ALA A 26 -4.39 -11.89 -5.76
CA ALA A 26 -4.81 -12.75 -4.65
C ALA A 26 -3.63 -13.54 -4.07
N ALA A 27 -2.73 -14.06 -4.90
CA ALA A 27 -1.52 -14.75 -4.45
C ALA A 27 -0.56 -13.80 -3.71
N LYS A 28 -0.35 -12.59 -4.25
CA LYS A 28 0.46 -11.54 -3.58
C LYS A 28 -0.14 -11.15 -2.22
N GLY A 29 -1.47 -10.95 -2.17
CA GLY A 29 -2.20 -10.64 -0.93
C GLY A 29 -2.05 -11.73 0.12
N ARG A 30 -2.22 -13.01 -0.25
CA ARG A 30 -2.00 -14.15 0.67
C ARG A 30 -0.58 -14.19 1.23
N ARG A 31 0.43 -13.92 0.40
CA ARG A 31 1.83 -13.88 0.84
C ARG A 31 2.07 -12.76 1.86
N ILE A 32 1.54 -11.56 1.60
CA ILE A 32 1.64 -10.41 2.52
C ILE A 32 0.96 -10.74 3.85
N LEU A 33 -0.25 -11.31 3.82
CA LEU A 33 -0.97 -11.72 5.03
C LEU A 33 -0.18 -12.77 5.84
N GLY A 34 0.50 -13.70 5.17
CA GLY A 34 1.39 -14.67 5.84
C GLY A 34 2.57 -14.00 6.55
N LEU A 35 3.24 -13.05 5.89
CA LEU A 35 4.35 -12.31 6.50
C LEU A 35 3.91 -11.46 7.70
N VAL A 36 2.69 -10.90 7.65
CA VAL A 36 2.10 -10.18 8.80
C VAL A 36 1.81 -11.13 9.95
N ALA A 37 1.20 -12.30 9.67
CA ALA A 37 0.90 -13.30 10.69
C ALA A 37 2.17 -13.87 11.35
N GLU A 38 3.27 -13.97 10.61
CA GLU A 38 4.60 -14.36 11.11
C GLU A 38 5.32 -13.22 11.87
N GLY A 39 4.72 -12.03 11.99
CA GLY A 39 5.35 -10.86 12.60
C GLY A 39 6.51 -10.28 11.79
N ARG A 40 6.72 -10.75 10.55
CA ARG A 40 7.79 -10.33 9.64
C ARG A 40 7.42 -9.09 8.84
N MET A 41 6.15 -8.71 8.84
CA MET A 41 5.65 -7.42 8.36
C MET A 41 4.79 -6.79 9.44
N LEU A 42 5.03 -5.52 9.75
CA LEU A 42 4.28 -4.80 10.77
C LEU A 42 2.85 -4.44 10.32
N GLY A 43 2.50 -4.62 9.05
CA GLY A 43 1.16 -4.38 8.52
C GLY A 43 0.98 -4.94 7.11
N ARG A 44 -0.28 -4.95 6.64
CA ARG A 44 -0.66 -5.50 5.33
C ARG A 44 -0.53 -4.48 4.20
N SER A 45 -0.39 -3.20 4.58
CA SER A 45 -0.20 -2.04 3.73
C SER A 45 0.39 -0.89 4.57
N PRO A 46 0.97 0.16 3.97
CA PRO A 46 1.42 1.35 4.68
C PRO A 46 0.34 1.96 5.58
N TYR A 47 -0.91 2.03 5.11
CA TYR A 47 -2.03 2.53 5.91
C TYR A 47 -2.26 1.64 7.14
N HIS A 48 -2.24 0.30 6.99
CA HIS A 48 -2.38 -0.59 8.14
C HIS A 48 -1.24 -0.44 9.15
N VAL A 49 -0.02 -0.18 8.69
CA VAL A 49 1.11 0.10 9.60
C VAL A 49 0.83 1.37 10.41
N ALA A 50 0.32 2.43 9.78
CA ALA A 50 -0.09 3.66 10.45
C ALA A 50 -1.25 3.45 11.44
N GLU A 51 -2.29 2.67 11.08
CA GLU A 51 -3.38 2.31 12.00
C GLU A 51 -2.89 1.62 13.28
N ARG A 52 -1.90 0.73 13.16
CA ARG A 52 -1.33 0.04 14.32
C ARG A 52 -0.52 0.98 15.20
N TYR A 53 0.19 1.92 14.59
CA TYR A 53 0.91 2.97 15.31
C TYR A 53 -0.04 3.88 16.08
N SER A 54 -1.12 4.36 15.45
CA SER A 54 -2.10 5.24 16.12
C SER A 54 -2.83 4.55 17.28
N ARG A 55 -2.95 3.22 17.25
CA ARG A 55 -3.46 2.39 18.36
C ARG A 55 -2.42 2.08 19.44
N GLY A 56 -1.16 2.50 19.27
CA GLY A 56 -0.06 2.22 20.19
C GLY A 56 0.43 0.78 20.16
N GLU A 57 0.09 0.01 19.12
CA GLU A 57 0.51 -1.40 18.97
C GLU A 57 1.96 -1.55 18.50
N ILE A 58 2.49 -0.52 17.84
CA ILE A 58 3.89 -0.41 17.42
C ILE A 58 4.45 0.95 17.83
N SER A 59 5.75 0.99 18.08
CA SER A 59 6.48 2.20 18.45
C SER A 59 6.67 3.16 17.27
N ARG A 60 7.11 4.39 17.58
CA ARG A 60 7.44 5.40 16.56
C ARG A 60 8.62 4.96 15.69
N GLU A 61 9.60 4.31 16.29
CA GLU A 61 10.76 3.79 15.58
C GLU A 61 10.33 2.70 14.59
N GLN A 62 9.40 1.82 15.00
CA GLN A 62 8.86 0.75 14.18
C GLN A 62 8.02 1.25 13.00
N VAL A 63 7.16 2.26 13.18
CA VAL A 63 6.38 2.83 12.07
C VAL A 63 7.30 3.52 11.05
N VAL A 64 8.30 4.28 11.53
CA VAL A 64 9.27 4.95 10.65
C VAL A 64 10.09 3.93 9.87
N GLU A 65 10.66 2.92 10.53
CA GLU A 65 11.41 1.87 9.86
C GLU A 65 10.56 1.14 8.81
N ALA A 66 9.33 0.77 9.15
CA ALA A 66 8.44 0.08 8.23
C ALA A 66 8.06 0.91 7.01
N LEU A 67 7.75 2.19 7.17
CA LEU A 67 7.35 3.05 6.06
C LEU A 67 8.55 3.43 5.18
N THR A 68 9.70 3.74 5.78
CA THR A 68 10.91 4.12 5.02
C THR A 68 11.52 2.96 4.22
N THR A 69 11.35 1.72 4.69
CA THR A 69 11.82 0.51 3.99
C THR A 69 10.77 -0.11 3.06
N TRP A 70 9.55 0.43 3.05
CA TRP A 70 8.47 -0.08 2.21
C TRP A 70 8.80 0.11 0.73
N GLN A 71 8.71 -0.96 -0.05
CA GLN A 71 8.82 -0.90 -1.51
C GLN A 71 7.48 -0.45 -2.08
N TYR A 72 7.32 0.87 -2.23
CA TYR A 72 6.08 1.46 -2.71
C TYR A 72 5.79 1.05 -4.15
N VAL A 73 4.54 0.65 -4.40
CA VAL A 73 4.04 0.42 -5.76
C VAL A 73 3.94 1.78 -6.46
N THR A 74 4.58 1.90 -7.63
CA THR A 74 4.39 3.04 -8.51
C THR A 74 2.93 3.04 -8.96
N ALA A 75 2.25 4.19 -8.88
CA ALA A 75 0.93 4.37 -9.47
C ALA A 75 1.08 4.44 -11.00
N GLU A 76 1.55 3.37 -11.63
CA GLU A 76 1.58 3.23 -13.07
C GLU A 76 0.14 3.14 -13.56
N THR A 77 -0.23 4.05 -14.47
CA THR A 77 -1.55 4.19 -15.12
C THR A 77 -2.68 4.81 -14.30
N ARG A 78 -2.59 6.12 -14.00
CA ARG A 78 -3.79 6.99 -14.08
C ARG A 78 -4.14 7.18 -15.57
N THR A 79 -4.95 6.29 -16.14
CA THR A 79 -5.56 6.55 -17.45
C THR A 79 -6.61 7.63 -17.27
N GLY A 80 -6.37 8.81 -17.84
CA GLY A 80 -7.19 10.01 -17.66
C GLY A 80 -8.65 9.81 -18.08
N GLY A 81 -9.53 9.75 -17.09
CA GLY A 81 -10.95 10.06 -17.22
C GLY A 81 -11.29 11.17 -16.24
N LEU A 82 -11.76 12.32 -16.76
CA LEU A 82 -12.01 13.58 -16.03
C LEU A 82 -13.11 13.52 -14.94
N HIS A 83 -13.49 12.33 -14.48
CA HIS A 83 -14.61 12.11 -13.57
C HIS A 83 -14.30 11.11 -12.42
N GLU A 84 -13.07 10.59 -12.32
CA GLU A 84 -12.66 9.58 -11.31
C GLU A 84 -11.63 10.10 -10.28
N ASP A 85 -11.48 11.43 -10.16
CA ASP A 85 -10.49 12.09 -9.29
C ASP A 85 -10.83 12.06 -7.77
N LEU A 86 -11.83 11.30 -7.35
CA LEU A 86 -12.16 11.11 -5.94
C LEU A 86 -11.58 9.78 -5.43
N LEU A 87 -10.28 9.83 -5.09
CA LEU A 87 -9.63 8.97 -4.09
C LEU A 87 -9.53 7.47 -4.41
N ASN A 88 -8.98 7.11 -5.57
CA ASN A 88 -8.47 5.75 -5.77
C ASN A 88 -7.12 5.59 -5.04
N VAL A 89 -7.14 5.35 -3.73
CA VAL A 89 -5.93 4.98 -2.96
C VAL A 89 -5.41 3.65 -3.49
N VAL A 90 -4.24 3.66 -4.12
CA VAL A 90 -3.63 2.43 -4.65
C VAL A 90 -2.96 1.67 -3.50
N ALA A 91 -3.43 0.46 -3.23
CA ALA A 91 -2.87 -0.39 -2.19
C ALA A 91 -1.37 -0.69 -2.43
N GLY A 92 -0.57 -0.46 -1.40
CA GLY A 92 0.88 -0.57 -1.39
C GLY A 92 1.62 0.62 -1.99
N SER A 93 0.92 1.66 -2.44
CA SER A 93 1.52 2.90 -2.96
C SER A 93 1.74 3.94 -1.85
N PHE A 94 2.38 5.06 -2.19
CA PHE A 94 2.54 6.18 -1.27
C PHE A 94 1.22 6.91 -0.97
N ASP A 95 0.18 6.70 -1.77
CA ASP A 95 -1.16 7.28 -1.54
C ASP A 95 -1.74 6.82 -0.18
N GLU A 96 -1.39 5.61 0.28
CA GLU A 96 -1.78 5.10 1.61
C GLU A 96 -1.08 5.83 2.76
N VAL A 97 0.13 6.35 2.56
CA VAL A 97 0.84 7.18 3.55
C VAL A 97 0.22 8.58 3.61
N GLN A 98 -0.15 9.12 2.45
CA GLN A 98 -0.88 10.38 2.36
C GLN A 98 -2.24 10.29 3.03
N ALA A 99 -3.01 9.24 2.75
CA ALA A 99 -4.29 8.99 3.42
C ALA A 99 -4.12 8.88 4.94
N ALA A 100 -3.11 8.14 5.41
CA ALA A 100 -2.83 8.03 6.84
C ALA A 100 -2.50 9.37 7.51
N SER A 101 -1.80 10.28 6.82
CA SER A 101 -1.54 11.63 7.33
C SER A 101 -2.80 12.50 7.34
N LEU A 102 -3.66 12.40 6.32
CA LEU A 102 -4.94 13.12 6.28
C LEU A 102 -5.92 12.67 7.36
N ASP A 103 -5.85 11.39 7.75
CA ASP A 103 -6.65 10.79 8.81
C ASP A 103 -6.01 10.93 10.21
N ASP A 104 -4.96 11.75 10.35
CA ASP A 104 -4.21 11.98 11.61
C ASP A 104 -3.66 10.70 12.27
N LEU A 105 -3.40 9.64 11.48
CA LEU A 105 -2.83 8.38 11.99
C LEU A 105 -1.31 8.46 12.23
N ILE A 106 -0.65 9.40 11.55
CA ILE A 106 0.77 9.68 11.65
C ILE A 106 0.99 11.19 11.71
N ASP A 107 2.04 11.61 12.41
CA ASP A 107 2.45 13.01 12.45
C ASP A 107 3.22 13.42 11.18
N GLU A 108 3.44 14.74 11.02
CA GLU A 108 4.14 15.32 9.87
C GLU A 108 5.57 14.79 9.75
N ASP A 109 6.24 14.52 10.87
CA ASP A 109 7.62 14.02 10.89
C ASP A 109 7.72 12.57 10.36
N VAL A 110 6.77 11.70 10.71
CA VAL A 110 6.67 10.33 10.18
C VAL A 110 6.34 10.37 8.69
N TYR A 111 5.42 11.25 8.28
CA TYR A 111 5.11 11.46 6.87
C TYR A 111 6.34 11.93 6.07
N ALA A 112 7.05 12.93 6.57
CA ALA A 112 8.24 13.49 5.94
C ALA A 112 9.35 12.45 5.79
N ALA A 113 9.60 11.64 6.83
CA ALA A 113 10.58 10.56 6.77
C ALA A 113 10.27 9.55 5.66
N ALA A 114 8.99 9.14 5.52
CA ALA A 114 8.57 8.23 4.45
C ALA A 114 8.72 8.87 3.06
N LEU A 115 8.38 10.15 2.91
CA LEU A 115 8.51 10.89 1.66
C LEU A 115 9.97 11.02 1.21
N ASP A 116 10.87 11.33 2.13
CA ASP A 116 12.30 11.45 1.84
C ASP A 116 12.91 10.10 1.45
N ALA A 117 12.48 9.01 2.09
CA ALA A 117 12.87 7.66 1.70
C ALA A 117 12.39 7.33 0.26
N LEU A 118 11.13 7.65 -0.08
CA LEU A 118 10.61 7.45 -1.44
C LEU A 118 11.41 8.24 -2.49
N ARG A 119 11.77 9.49 -2.19
CA ARG A 119 12.60 10.34 -3.06
C ARG A 119 13.97 9.71 -3.28
N ALA A 120 14.62 9.23 -2.21
CA ALA A 120 15.91 8.56 -2.30
C ALA A 120 15.84 7.28 -3.14
N GLN A 121 14.83 6.44 -2.92
CA GLN A 121 14.58 5.22 -3.71
C GLN A 121 14.37 5.53 -5.19
N THR A 122 13.56 6.55 -5.50
CA THR A 122 13.28 6.99 -6.89
C THR A 122 14.53 7.55 -7.57
N ALA A 123 15.35 8.31 -6.85
CA ALA A 123 16.61 8.84 -7.37
C ALA A 123 17.64 7.73 -7.64
N ALA A 124 17.67 6.68 -6.80
CA ALA A 124 18.54 5.52 -7.01
C ALA A 124 18.14 4.71 -8.25
N LEU A 125 16.85 4.45 -8.45
CA LEU A 125 16.33 3.75 -9.63
C LEU A 125 16.68 4.47 -10.95
N ARG A 126 16.60 5.80 -10.97
CA ARG A 126 16.98 6.59 -12.16
C ARG A 126 18.47 6.55 -12.48
N GLN A 127 19.33 6.29 -11.50
CA GLN A 127 20.77 6.15 -11.71
C GLN A 127 21.14 4.78 -12.27
N THR A 128 20.37 3.73 -11.95
CA THR A 128 20.60 2.37 -12.44
C THR A 128 20.08 2.13 -13.85
N ASP A 129 19.07 2.87 -14.30
CA ASP A 129 18.51 2.74 -15.66
C ASP A 129 19.32 3.50 -16.75
N GLY A 130 20.38 4.21 -16.34
CA GLY A 130 21.21 5.06 -17.22
C GLY A 130 22.59 4.51 -17.57
N GLU A 131 22.93 3.27 -17.16
CA GLU A 131 24.15 2.53 -17.54
C GLU A 131 23.88 1.45 -18.60
#